data_AF-A0A087T1L0-F1
#
_entry.id   AF-A0A087T1L0-F1
#
_cell.length_a   1.000
_cell.length_b   1.000
_cell.length_c   1.000
_cell.angle_alpha   90.00
_cell.angle_beta   90.00
_cell.angle_gamma   90.00
#
_symmetry.space_group_name_H-M   'P 1'
#
loop_
_entity.id
_entity.type
_entity.pdbx_description
1 polymer ?
#
loop_
_entity_poly.entity_id
_entity_poly.type
_entity_poly.pdbx_seq_one_letter_code
_entity_poly.pdbx_strand_id
1 'polypeptide(L)'
;MVFNDIDGIYTYTFEAERKEDCLACSQKVHTLTFSETDKLQVVLDFLMENANYQMKSPGITTSIDGKNKTLYMQSVASIEEATKPNLKKTLKELGIVDGQQIVVADSTTP
;
A
#
# COMPACT_ATOMS: atom_id res chain seq x y z
N MET A 1 23.69 -4.27 -12.81
CA MET A 1 25.15 -4.29 -12.66
C MET A 1 25.49 -4.05 -11.20
N VAL A 2 26.27 -4.93 -10.60
CA VAL A 2 26.85 -4.76 -9.26
C VAL A 2 28.30 -4.32 -9.45
N PHE A 3 28.71 -3.29 -8.72
CA PHE A 3 30.07 -2.73 -8.74
C PHE A 3 30.61 -2.70 -7.30
N ASN A 4 31.85 -3.14 -7.11
CA ASN A 4 32.54 -3.10 -5.83
C ASN A 4 34.02 -2.73 -6.05
N ASP A 5 34.52 -1.76 -5.29
CA ASP A 5 35.90 -1.25 -5.33
C ASP A 5 36.61 -1.27 -3.98
N ILE A 6 36.11 -2.04 -3.01
CA ILE A 6 36.65 -2.09 -1.63
C ILE A 6 38.01 -2.81 -1.60
N ASP A 7 38.19 -3.86 -2.41
CA ASP A 7 39.45 -4.58 -2.59
C ASP A 7 39.63 -4.96 -4.08
N GLY A 8 40.40 -4.15 -4.81
CA GLY A 8 40.47 -4.22 -6.27
C GLY A 8 39.19 -3.72 -6.94
N ILE A 9 38.97 -4.08 -8.21
CA ILE A 9 37.75 -3.73 -8.95
C ILE A 9 37.01 -5.01 -9.31
N TYR A 10 35.78 -5.15 -8.83
CA TYR A 10 34.90 -6.27 -9.14
C TYR A 10 33.59 -5.77 -9.76
N THR A 11 33.17 -6.43 -10.85
CA THR A 11 31.90 -6.17 -11.50
C THR A 11 31.16 -7.46 -11.81
N TYR A 12 29.83 -7.45 -11.59
CA TYR A 12 28.95 -8.54 -11.95
C TYR A 12 27.72 -8.01 -12.69
N THR A 13 27.48 -8.54 -13.89
CA THR A 13 26.36 -8.15 -14.75
C THR A 13 25.46 -9.35 -14.94
N PHE A 14 24.18 -9.15 -14.65
CA PHE A 14 23.12 -10.11 -14.89
C PHE A 14 21.86 -9.33 -15.25
N GLU A 15 20.94 -10.00 -15.93
CA GLU A 15 19.61 -9.48 -16.21
C GLU A 15 18.70 -9.86 -15.04
N ALA A 16 18.12 -8.86 -14.38
CA ALA A 16 17.17 -9.10 -13.30
C ALA A 16 15.82 -9.47 -13.93
N GLU A 17 15.30 -10.64 -13.58
CA GLU A 17 13.99 -11.08 -14.06
C GLU A 17 12.88 -10.16 -13.54
N ARG A 18 11.90 -9.85 -14.40
CA ARG A 18 10.72 -9.09 -14.01
C ARG A 18 9.81 -9.96 -13.16
N LYS A 19 9.56 -9.54 -11.91
CA LYS A 19 8.50 -10.11 -11.09
C LYS A 19 7.14 -9.84 -11.73
N GLU A 20 6.35 -10.90 -11.95
CA GLU A 20 5.02 -10.79 -12.57
C GLU A 20 4.01 -10.03 -11.71
N ASP A 21 4.22 -10.02 -10.41
CA ASP A 21 3.41 -9.41 -9.35
C ASP A 21 4.07 -8.13 -8.80
N CYS A 22 4.89 -7.46 -9.61
CA CYS A 22 5.52 -6.21 -9.19
C CYS A 22 4.48 -5.11 -8.96
N LEU A 23 4.44 -4.54 -7.75
CA LEU A 23 3.49 -3.47 -7.39
C LEU A 23 3.59 -2.20 -8.26
N ALA A 24 4.75 -1.94 -8.85
CA ALA A 24 5.00 -0.73 -9.64
C ALA A 24 4.71 -0.94 -11.14
N CYS A 25 5.16 -2.05 -11.72
CA CYS A 25 5.08 -2.26 -13.17
C CYS A 25 4.06 -3.33 -13.58
N SER A 26 3.49 -4.10 -12.65
CA SER A 26 2.38 -5.00 -12.96
C SER A 26 1.07 -4.22 -12.84
N GLN A 27 0.16 -4.42 -13.80
CA GLN A 27 -1.20 -3.86 -13.75
C GLN A 27 -2.18 -4.81 -13.03
N LYS A 28 -1.65 -5.74 -12.22
CA LYS A 28 -2.44 -6.75 -11.53
C LYS A 28 -2.90 -6.19 -10.18
N VAL A 29 -4.15 -6.46 -9.83
CA VAL A 29 -4.67 -6.14 -8.50
C VAL A 29 -4.13 -7.18 -7.51
N HIS A 30 -3.63 -6.72 -6.37
CA HIS A 30 -3.17 -7.59 -5.30
C HIS A 30 -4.32 -7.91 -4.34
N THR A 31 -4.55 -9.20 -4.12
CA THR A 31 -5.54 -9.67 -3.15
C THR A 31 -4.96 -9.60 -1.75
N LEU A 32 -5.65 -8.88 -0.87
CA LEU A 32 -5.36 -8.84 0.57
C LEU A 32 -6.51 -9.49 1.33
N THR A 33 -6.19 -10.28 2.34
CA THR A 33 -7.18 -10.99 3.16
C THR A 33 -7.17 -10.45 4.58
N PHE A 34 -8.30 -9.88 5.00
CA PHE A 34 -8.53 -9.35 6.35
C PHE A 34 -9.91 -9.81 6.85
N SER A 35 -10.12 -9.78 8.16
CA SER A 35 -11.44 -9.99 8.77
C SER A 35 -12.28 -8.73 8.67
N GLU A 36 -13.60 -8.85 8.53
CA GLU A 36 -14.54 -7.72 8.58
C GLU A 36 -14.44 -6.90 9.88
N THR A 37 -14.02 -7.56 10.96
CA THR A 37 -13.85 -6.97 12.29
C THR A 37 -12.51 -6.28 12.46
N ASP A 38 -11.59 -6.42 11.51
CA ASP A 38 -10.29 -5.78 11.60
C ASP A 38 -10.43 -4.28 11.42
N LYS A 39 -9.57 -3.53 12.10
CA LYS A 39 -9.55 -2.08 12.03
C LYS A 39 -8.78 -1.63 10.79
N LEU A 40 -9.12 -0.46 10.27
CA LEU A 40 -8.35 0.15 9.18
C LEU A 40 -6.87 0.34 9.55
N GLN A 41 -6.56 0.58 10.83
CA GLN A 41 -5.18 0.63 11.32
C GLN A 41 -4.40 -0.65 10.99
N VAL A 42 -4.99 -1.84 11.12
CA VAL A 42 -4.31 -3.12 10.85
C VAL A 42 -3.92 -3.23 9.37
N VAL A 43 -4.79 -2.75 8.48
CA VAL A 43 -4.50 -2.70 7.04
C VAL A 43 -3.36 -1.73 6.75
N LEU A 44 -3.35 -0.57 7.42
CA LEU A 44 -2.29 0.42 7.28
C LEU A 44 -0.93 -0.15 7.75
N ASP A 45 -0.91 -0.76 8.93
CA ASP A 45 0.28 -1.36 9.53
C ASP A 45 0.81 -2.49 8.65
N PHE A 46 -0.09 -3.33 8.10
CA PHE A 46 0.29 -4.36 7.14
C PHE A 46 0.98 -3.79 5.89
N LEU A 47 0.47 -2.68 5.33
CA LEU A 47 1.08 -2.04 4.15
C LEU A 47 2.47 -1.44 4.46
N MET A 48 2.70 -1.02 5.70
CA MET A 48 3.98 -0.45 6.14
C MET A 48 5.02 -1.53 6.51
N GLU A 49 4.61 -2.58 7.22
CA GLU A 49 5.51 -3.59 7.77
C GLU A 49 5.84 -4.73 6.79
N ASN A 50 4.93 -5.02 5.86
CA ASN A 50 5.11 -6.15 4.96
C ASN A 50 6.26 -5.90 3.98
N ALA A 51 7.22 -6.83 3.93
CA ALA A 51 8.44 -6.73 3.14
C ALA A 51 8.20 -6.55 1.62
N ASN A 52 7.04 -6.97 1.12
CA ASN A 52 6.67 -6.80 -0.28
C ASN A 52 6.20 -5.38 -0.61
N TYR A 53 5.66 -4.65 0.37
CA TYR A 53 5.05 -3.33 0.17
C TYR A 53 5.93 -2.21 0.74
N GLN A 54 6.36 -2.33 2.00
CA GLN A 54 7.24 -1.39 2.71
C GLN A 54 6.89 0.09 2.49
N MET A 55 5.59 0.41 2.49
CA MET A 55 5.10 1.76 2.26
C MET A 55 5.43 2.66 3.45
N LYS A 56 5.72 3.94 3.20
CA LYS A 56 6.04 4.90 4.27
C LYS A 56 4.81 5.57 4.85
N SER A 57 3.92 6.02 3.99
CA SER A 57 2.76 6.85 4.34
C SER A 57 1.55 6.54 3.44
N PRO A 58 1.06 5.29 3.45
CA PRO A 58 0.01 4.87 2.53
C PRO A 58 -1.30 5.65 2.75
N GLY A 59 -1.77 6.31 1.70
CA GLY A 59 -3.11 6.87 1.60
C GLY A 59 -4.07 5.85 0.98
N ILE A 60 -5.18 5.58 1.67
CA ILE A 60 -6.15 4.56 1.26
C ILE A 60 -7.45 5.26 0.85
N THR A 61 -7.88 4.99 -0.37
CA THR A 61 -9.15 5.46 -0.94
C THR A 61 -9.95 4.28 -1.45
N THR A 62 -11.28 4.40 -1.44
CA THR A 62 -12.19 3.36 -1.93
C THR A 62 -13.34 3.99 -2.70
N SER A 63 -14.00 3.23 -3.56
CA SER A 63 -15.24 3.66 -4.22
C SER A 63 -16.43 3.01 -3.54
N ILE A 64 -17.28 3.80 -2.88
CA ILE A 64 -18.52 3.34 -2.23
C ILE A 64 -19.69 4.02 -2.95
N ASP A 65 -20.66 3.24 -3.40
CA ASP A 65 -21.86 3.72 -4.11
C ASP A 65 -21.56 4.64 -5.31
N GLY A 66 -20.48 4.33 -6.04
CA GLY A 66 -20.04 5.10 -7.21
C GLY A 66 -19.35 6.43 -6.88
N LYS A 67 -19.06 6.71 -5.61
CA LYS A 67 -18.30 7.89 -5.18
C LYS A 67 -16.98 7.49 -4.55
N ASN A 68 -15.91 8.18 -4.93
CA ASN A 68 -14.60 8.00 -4.31
C ASN A 68 -14.61 8.61 -2.91
N LYS A 69 -14.29 7.79 -1.92
CA LYS A 69 -14.22 8.14 -0.50
C LYS A 69 -12.80 7.88 0.00
N THR A 70 -12.21 8.89 0.61
CA THR A 70 -10.93 8.76 1.29
C THR A 70 -11.14 8.12 2.66
N LEU A 71 -10.51 6.96 2.89
CA LEU A 71 -10.58 6.26 4.17
C LEU A 71 -9.56 6.84 5.15
N TYR A 72 -8.33 7.01 4.68
CA TYR A 72 -7.22 7.62 5.42
C TYR A 72 -6.20 8.21 4.46
N MET A 73 -5.65 9.38 4.78
CA MET A 73 -4.58 9.99 3.98
C MET A 73 -3.75 10.92 4.86
N GLN A 74 -2.45 10.61 5.01
CA GLN A 74 -1.53 11.37 5.86
C GLN A 74 -0.83 12.52 5.11
N SER A 75 -0.81 12.49 3.77
CA SER A 75 -0.10 13.50 2.96
C SER A 75 -0.67 14.92 3.09
N VAL A 76 -1.93 15.07 3.50
CA VAL A 76 -2.63 16.36 3.63
C VAL A 76 -3.21 16.48 5.03
N ALA A 77 -2.69 17.40 5.84
CA ALA A 77 -3.05 17.54 7.26
C ALA A 77 -4.56 17.69 7.51
N SER A 78 -5.26 18.48 6.70
CA SER A 78 -6.72 18.66 6.84
C SER A 78 -7.51 17.37 6.57
N ILE A 79 -7.03 16.54 5.64
CA ILE A 79 -7.64 15.24 5.33
C ILE A 79 -7.25 14.22 6.40
N GLU A 80 -6.01 14.26 6.90
CA GLU A 80 -5.57 13.39 7.99
C GLU A 80 -6.47 13.60 9.22
N GLU A 81 -6.64 14.84 9.68
CA GLU A 81 -7.49 15.15 10.84
C GLU A 81 -8.93 14.65 10.66
N ALA A 82 -9.50 14.83 9.46
CA ALA A 82 -10.85 14.39 9.14
C ALA A 82 -10.97 12.85 9.06
N THR A 83 -9.91 12.15 8.66
CA THR A 83 -9.91 10.70 8.39
C THR A 83 -9.30 9.86 9.50
N LYS A 84 -8.53 10.46 10.42
CA LYS A 84 -7.94 9.82 11.61
C LYS A 84 -8.93 9.04 12.48
N PRO A 85 -10.19 9.49 12.66
CA PRO A 85 -11.19 8.69 13.38
C PRO A 85 -11.52 7.36 12.71
N ASN A 86 -11.33 7.24 11.40
CA ASN A 86 -11.62 6.01 10.65
C ASN A 86 -10.59 4.90 10.94
N LEU A 87 -9.38 5.22 11.40
CA LEU A 87 -8.37 4.24 11.76
C LEU A 87 -8.83 3.28 12.87
N LYS A 88 -9.70 3.77 13.77
CA LYS A 88 -10.25 2.98 14.88
C LYS A 88 -11.47 2.17 14.50
N LYS A 89 -12.08 2.46 13.34
CA LYS A 89 -13.27 1.77 12.83
C LYS A 89 -12.88 0.48 12.14
N THR A 90 -13.81 -0.47 12.15
CA THR A 90 -13.69 -1.74 11.46
C THR A 90 -13.94 -1.59 9.96
N LEU A 91 -13.44 -2.52 9.15
CA LEU A 91 -13.69 -2.53 7.69
C LEU A 91 -15.21 -2.54 7.39
N LYS A 92 -15.97 -3.29 8.19
CA LYS A 92 -17.44 -3.33 8.12
C LYS A 92 -18.10 -1.98 8.39
N GLU A 93 -17.67 -1.26 9.43
CA GLU A 93 -18.19 0.08 9.77
C GLU A 93 -17.83 1.13 8.71
N LEU A 94 -16.75 0.92 7.97
CA LEU A 94 -16.34 1.79 6.87
C LEU A 94 -17.14 1.54 5.59
N GLY A 95 -17.96 0.49 5.56
CA GLY A 95 -18.76 0.09 4.40
C GLY A 95 -17.95 -0.63 3.34
N ILE A 96 -16.84 -1.26 3.74
CA ILE A 96 -16.03 -2.09 2.84
C ILE A 96 -16.69 -3.46 2.75
N VAL A 97 -16.96 -3.91 1.53
CA VAL A 97 -17.51 -5.23 1.24
C VAL A 97 -16.43 -6.16 0.70
N ASP A 98 -16.66 -7.47 0.83
CA ASP A 98 -15.76 -8.47 0.25
C ASP A 98 -15.67 -8.30 -1.28
N GLY A 99 -14.46 -8.46 -1.82
CA GLY A 99 -14.15 -8.25 -3.24
C GLY A 99 -14.06 -6.77 -3.67
N GLN A 100 -14.22 -5.81 -2.76
CA GLN A 100 -14.07 -4.40 -3.10
C GLN A 100 -12.60 -4.02 -3.32
N GLN A 101 -12.35 -3.22 -4.35
CA GLN A 101 -11.02 -2.71 -4.64
C GLN A 101 -10.76 -1.42 -3.85
N ILE A 102 -9.60 -1.37 -3.22
CA ILE A 102 -9.06 -0.16 -2.61
C ILE A 102 -7.91 0.35 -3.45
N VAL A 103 -7.78 1.67 -3.52
CA VAL A 103 -6.66 2.34 -4.18
C VAL A 103 -5.74 2.86 -3.10
N VAL A 104 -4.49 2.39 -3.13
CA VAL A 104 -3.44 2.79 -2.20
C VAL A 104 -2.46 3.68 -2.95
N ALA A 105 -2.20 4.87 -2.42
CA ALA A 105 -1.23 5.82 -2.94
C ALA A 105 -0.18 6.10 -1.86
N ASP A 106 1.10 5.92 -2.18
CA ASP A 106 2.20 6.26 -1.27
C ASP A 106 3.33 6.93 -2.04
N SER A 107 4.18 7.65 -1.31
CA SER A 107 5.42 8.24 -1.84
C SER A 107 6.45 7.22 -2.34
N THR A 108 6.38 5.96 -1.89
CA THR A 108 7.30 4.89 -2.35
C THR A 108 6.83 4.21 -3.63
N THR A 109 5.58 4.42 -4.04
CA THR A 109 5.04 3.88 -5.29
C THR A 109 5.50 4.79 -6.45
N PRO A 110 6.24 4.26 -7.46
CA PRO A 110 6.74 5.04 -8.61
C PRO A 110 5.65 5.61 -9.52
#